data_AF-A0A7W1BX17-F1
#
_entry.id   AF-A0A7W1BX17-F1
#
_cell.length_a   1.000
_cell.length_b   1.000
_cell.length_c   1.000
_cell.angle_alpha   90.00
_cell.angle_beta   90.00
_cell.angle_gamma   90.00
#
_symmetry.space_group_name_H-M   'P 1'
#
loop_
_entity.id
_entity.type
_entity.pdbx_description
1 polymer ?
#
loop_
_entity_poly.entity_id
_entity_poly.type
_entity_poly.pdbx_seq_one_letter_code
_entity_poly.pdbx_strand_id
1 'polypeptide(L)' 'MALQEGERYCCPEPDCGFEIEVTKSAAPGKGGDQALRCCCGILGRTTTMKDKKLARKN' A
#
# COMPACT_ATOMS: atom_id res chain seq x y z
N MET A 1 -0.57 -10.43 2.82
CA MET A 1 -1.43 -9.48 2.07
C MET A 1 -0.71 -9.31 0.73
N ALA A 2 -1.31 -9.74 -0.38
CA ALA A 2 -0.62 -9.70 -1.66
C ALA A 2 -0.76 -8.30 -2.27
N LEU A 3 0.37 -7.65 -2.57
CA LEU A 3 0.40 -6.45 -3.38
C LEU A 3 -0.15 -6.77 -4.77
N GLN A 4 -1.05 -5.94 -5.30
CA GLN A 4 -1.60 -6.14 -6.64
C GLN A 4 -0.81 -5.33 -7.67
N GLU A 5 -0.51 -5.94 -8.81
CA GLU A 5 0.20 -5.29 -9.90
C GLU A 5 -0.61 -4.11 -10.45
N GLY A 6 0.06 -2.98 -10.67
CA GLY A 6 -0.56 -1.72 -11.08
C GLY A 6 -1.17 -0.90 -9.93
N GLU A 7 -1.20 -1.41 -8.69
CA GLU A 7 -1.60 -0.59 -7.56
C GLU A 7 -0.48 0.32 -7.08
N ARG A 8 -0.87 1.52 -6.64
CA ARG A 8 0.01 2.45 -5.94
C ARG A 8 -0.21 2.39 -4.44
N TYR A 9 0.90 2.35 -3.70
CA TYR A 9 0.91 2.36 -2.25
C TYR A 9 1.67 3.58 -1.76
N CYS A 10 1.12 4.26 -0.76
CA CYS A 10 1.77 5.39 -0.10
C CYS A 10 1.89 5.16 1.40
N CYS A 11 2.91 5.77 1.99
CA CYS A 11 2.96 5.90 3.43
C CYS A 11 1.80 6.80 3.91
N PRO A 12 1.03 6.41 4.95
CA PRO A 12 0.01 7.29 5.52
C PRO A 12 0.60 8.50 6.25
N GLU A 13 1.91 8.51 6.52
CA GLU A 13 2.58 9.61 7.22
C GLU A 13 2.93 10.74 6.24
N PRO A 14 2.42 11.97 6.46
CA PRO A 14 2.60 13.09 5.54
C PRO A 14 4.07 13.51 5.39
N ASP A 15 4.87 13.38 6.45
CA ASP A 15 6.30 13.71 6.45
C ASP A 15 7.18 12.64 5.76
N CYS A 16 6.67 11.42 5.55
CA CYS A 16 7.42 10.36 4.88
C CYS A 16 7.40 10.50 3.36
N GLY A 17 6.22 10.73 2.78
CA GLY A 17 6.05 10.93 1.34
C GLY A 17 6.42 9.74 0.44
N PHE A 18 6.63 8.54 0.99
CA PHE A 18 6.97 7.35 0.21
C PHE A 18 5.80 6.91 -0.67
N GLU A 19 5.99 6.89 -1.98
CA GLU A 19 5.07 6.34 -2.99
C GLU A 19 5.78 5.24 -3.77
N ILE A 20 5.06 4.13 -3.99
CA ILE A 20 5.51 3.11 -4.94
C ILE A 20 4.37 2.71 -5.86
N GLU A 21 4.76 2.11 -6.98
CA GLU A 21 3.89 1.42 -7.90
C GLU A 21 4.32 -0.05 -7.96
N VAL A 22 3.36 -0.96 -7.78
CA VAL A 22 3.63 -2.39 -7.82
C VAL A 22 3.77 -2.81 -9.28
N THR A 23 4.99 -3.05 -9.73
CA THR A 23 5.26 -3.51 -11.11
C THR A 23 5.14 -5.02 -11.28
N LYS A 24 5.07 -5.77 -10.17
CA LYS A 24 4.92 -7.23 -10.18
C LYS A 24 4.21 -7.71 -8.93
N SER A 25 3.13 -8.47 -9.09
CA SER A 25 2.43 -9.14 -7.98
C SER A 25 2.70 -10.63 -7.88
N ALA A 26 2.39 -11.20 -6.72
CA ALA A 26 2.30 -12.64 -6.58
C ALA A 26 1.19 -13.19 -7.50
N ALA A 27 1.42 -14.38 -8.06
CA ALA A 27 0.43 -15.04 -8.92
C ALA A 27 -0.89 -15.29 -8.15
N PRO A 28 -2.05 -15.22 -8.82
CA PRO A 28 -3.34 -15.52 -8.18
C PRO A 28 -3.31 -16.93 -7.57
N GLY A 29 -3.70 -17.05 -6.29
CA GLY A 29 -3.66 -18.31 -5.54
C GLY A 29 -2.30 -18.66 -4.92
N LYS A 30 -1.25 -17.86 -5.18
CA LYS A 30 0.00 -17.89 -4.41
C LYS A 30 -0.02 -16.68 -3.46
N GLY A 31 -0.19 -16.93 -2.17
CA GLY A 31 -0.18 -15.87 -1.16
C GLY A 31 1.12 -15.05 -1.25
N GLY A 32 0.99 -13.73 -1.23
CA GLY A 32 2.12 -12.81 -1.07
C GLY A 32 2.27 -12.41 0.40
N ASP A 33 3.44 -12.67 0.96
CA ASP A 33 3.82 -12.28 2.33
C ASP A 33 4.71 -11.03 2.37
N GLN A 34 5.00 -10.44 1.21
CA GLN A 34 5.82 -9.24 1.14
C GLN A 34 5.03 -8.04 1.65
N ALA A 35 5.45 -7.53 2.82
CA ALA A 35 4.89 -6.35 3.43
C ALA A 35 5.63 -5.11 2.94
N LEU A 36 4.88 -4.13 2.43
CA LEU A 36 5.46 -2.88 1.98
C LEU A 36 5.77 -1.97 3.15
N ARG A 37 7.02 -1.88 3.58
CA ARG A 37 7.42 -0.97 4.66
C ARG A 37 8.19 0.21 4.08
N CYS A 38 7.79 1.42 4.47
CA CYS A 38 8.58 2.60 4.18
C CYS A 38 9.74 2.73 5.19
N CYS A 39 10.59 3.76 5.01
CA CYS A 39 11.67 4.10 5.94
C CYS A 39 11.19 4.35 7.39
N CYS A 40 9.91 4.69 7.59
CA CYS A 40 9.31 4.87 8.91
C CYS A 40 8.89 3.55 9.58
N GLY A 41 9.08 2.41 8.92
CA GLY A 41 8.65 1.10 9.42
C GLY A 41 7.13 0.85 9.35
N ILE A 42 6.37 1.82 8.84
CA ILE A 42 4.91 1.75 8.68
C ILE A 42 4.58 0.97 7.40
N LEU A 43 3.51 0.18 7.45
CA LEU A 43 2.98 -0.51 6.28
C LEU A 43 2.34 0.50 5.31
N GLY A 44 2.82 0.54 4.08
CA GLY A 44 2.23 1.33 3.00
C GLY A 44 0.77 0.92 2.76
N ARG A 45 -0.09 1.90 2.52
CA ARG A 45 -1.52 1.70 2.24
C ARG A 45 -1.78 1.96 0.77
N THR A 46 -2.74 1.26 0.18
CA THR A 46 -3.18 1.52 -1.19
C THR A 46 -3.71 2.94 -1.30
N THR A 47 -3.28 3.70 -2.31
CA THR A 47 -3.88 5.01 -2.62
C THR A 47 -5.13 4.90 -3.48
N THR A 48 -5.63 3.69 -3.74
CA THR A 48 -6.89 3.50 -4.45
C THR A 48 -8.01 4.24 -3.72
N MET A 49 -8.80 5.00 -4.48
CA MET A 49 -9.77 5.99 -3.97
C MET A 49 -10.87 5.46 -3.02
N LYS A 50 -10.82 4.17 -2.61
CA LYS A 50 -11.66 3.58 -1.57
C LYS A 50 -11.26 3.99 -0.15
N ASP A 51 -10.02 4.43 0.09
CA ASP A 51 -9.55 4.84 1.42
C ASP A 51 -10.04 6.23 1.88
N LYS A 52 -10.71 7.01 1.00
CA LYS A 52 -11.43 8.23 1.43
C LYS A 52 -12.56 7.95 2.43
N LYS A 53 -12.97 6.68 2.62
CA LYS A 53 -14.02 6.32 3.57
C LYS A 53 -13.50 6.11 5.01
N LEU A 54 -12.18 5.94 5.23
CA LEU A 54 -11.63 5.74 6.57
C LEU A 54 -11.07 7.03 7.20
N ALA A 55 -10.71 8.03 6.41
CA ALA A 55 -10.32 9.37 6.91
C ALA A 55 -11.51 10.22 7.40
N ARG A 56 -12.74 9.69 7.37
CA ARG A 56 -13.98 10.39 7.77
C ARG A 56 -14.71 9.69 8.93
N LYS A 57 -13.96 9.13 9.88
CA LYS A 57 -14.46 8.82 11.23
C LYS A 57 -13.77 9.77 12.20
N ASN A 58 -14.29 10.99 12.20
CA ASN A 58 -14.20 11.89 13.33
C ASN A 58 -15.16 11.39 14.41
#